data_AF-A0A932K6N2-F1
#
_entry.id   AF-A0A932K6N2-F1
#
_cell.length_a   1.000
_cell.length_b   1.000
_cell.length_c   1.000
_cell.angle_alpha   90.00
_cell.angle_beta   90.00
_cell.angle_gamma   90.00
#
_symmetry.space_group_name_H-M   'P 1'
#
loop_
_entity.id
_entity.type
_entity.pdbx_description
1 polymer ?
#
loop_
_entity_poly.entity_id
_entity_poly.type
_entity_poly.pdbx_seq_one_letter_code
_entity_poly.pdbx_strand_id
1 'polypeptide(L)'
;MGRSVSLRVEARITSLPGTAAWGPPDACRRERPAHSGRLGPRPATRAHALFVGPHTLPCPPYESVYQEPSWSVMGETTLEVRHAYEAAGFTLETDIGELPDHVAVELEFLARLSEEEAVAWTVDDEAKALQWLEHEHAFLERHLGAWLPTLTARVTAATISPFYRSLARTAQAFVTHARGQVTALVRALSAAAMVCAPGHSLPPRHSQG
;
A
#
# COMPACT_ATOMS: atom_id res chain seq x y z
N MET A 1 21.58 15.78 -9.94
CA MET A 1 21.91 14.40 -9.54
C MET A 1 20.88 13.97 -8.50
N GLY A 2 19.82 13.31 -8.94
CA GLY A 2 18.77 12.81 -8.05
C GLY A 2 19.31 11.67 -7.19
N ARG A 3 19.06 11.70 -5.89
CA ARG A 3 19.42 10.60 -4.98
C ARG A 3 18.39 9.50 -5.22
N SER A 4 18.79 8.40 -5.87
CA SER A 4 17.96 7.20 -5.95
C SER A 4 17.77 6.67 -4.52
N VAL A 5 16.52 6.58 -4.06
CA VAL A 5 16.21 6.02 -2.75
C VAL A 5 15.82 4.56 -2.96
N SER A 6 16.58 3.64 -2.37
CA SER A 6 16.24 2.22 -2.39
C SER A 6 15.02 1.95 -1.50
N LEU A 7 13.99 1.31 -2.04
CA LEU A 7 12.97 0.65 -1.25
C LEU A 7 13.59 -0.63 -0.71
N ARG A 8 13.73 -0.70 0.62
CA ARG A 8 14.18 -1.89 1.30
C ARG A 8 13.03 -2.33 2.18
N VAL A 9 12.46 -3.49 1.84
CA VAL A 9 11.57 -4.24 2.74
C VAL A 9 12.38 -4.73 3.94
N GLU A 10 12.86 -3.80 4.77
CA GLU A 10 13.24 -4.11 6.13
C GLU A 10 11.93 -4.36 6.85
N ALA A 11 11.49 -5.62 6.83
CA ALA A 11 10.69 -6.17 7.90
C ALA A 11 11.54 -6.22 9.20
N ARG A 12 12.16 -5.10 9.60
CA ARG A 12 12.59 -4.85 10.97
C ARG A 12 11.41 -4.20 11.66
N ILE A 13 10.59 -5.03 12.29
CA ILE A 13 9.87 -4.61 13.50
C ILE A 13 10.94 -4.33 14.57
N THR A 14 11.69 -3.24 14.43
CA THR A 14 12.43 -2.68 15.55
C THR A 14 11.45 -1.79 16.30
N SER A 15 11.12 -2.24 17.50
CA SER A 15 10.29 -1.58 18.50
C SER A 15 10.20 -0.06 18.31
N LEU A 16 9.00 0.44 18.01
CA LEU A 16 8.68 1.85 18.23
C LEU A 16 8.96 2.17 19.71
N PRO A 17 9.77 3.20 20.04
CA PRO A 17 9.95 3.63 21.41
C PRO A 17 8.66 4.30 21.87
N GLY A 18 7.79 3.53 22.54
CA GLY A 18 6.53 4.05 23.08
C GLY A 18 5.43 3.01 23.33
N THR A 19 5.52 1.80 22.76
CA THR A 19 4.49 0.77 22.96
C THR A 19 4.84 -0.17 24.12
N ALA A 20 4.86 0.34 25.35
CA ALA A 20 4.88 -0.51 26.55
C ALA A 20 3.54 -1.25 26.80
N ALA A 21 2.56 -1.13 25.89
CA ALA A 21 1.22 -1.70 26.04
C ALA A 21 0.90 -2.88 25.10
N TRP A 22 1.77 -3.25 24.16
CA TRP A 22 1.60 -4.47 23.37
C TRP A 22 2.51 -5.57 23.89
N GLY A 23 2.10 -6.17 25.01
CA GLY A 23 2.56 -7.51 25.35
C GLY A 23 2.13 -8.51 24.26
N PRO A 24 2.82 -9.66 24.12
CA PRO A 24 2.34 -10.71 23.22
C PRO A 24 0.87 -11.03 23.55
N PRO A 25 -0.01 -11.25 22.57
CA PRO A 25 -1.40 -11.59 22.87
C PRO A 25 -1.43 -12.89 23.69
N ASP A 26 -1.65 -12.75 24.99
CA ASP A 26 -1.81 -13.84 25.97
C ASP A 26 -3.00 -14.76 25.67
N ALA A 27 -3.72 -14.51 24.57
CA ALA A 27 -4.83 -15.31 24.09
C ALA A 27 -4.44 -16.72 23.58
N CYS A 28 -3.14 -17.03 23.42
CA CYS A 28 -2.70 -18.36 22.96
C CYS A 28 -2.26 -19.32 24.10
N ARG A 29 -2.55 -19.00 25.38
CA ARG A 29 -2.14 -19.81 26.54
C ARG A 29 -3.30 -20.46 27.31
N ARG A 30 -4.36 -20.93 26.64
CA ARG A 30 -5.29 -21.89 27.27
C ARG A 30 -5.79 -22.89 26.24
N GLU A 31 -5.04 -23.97 26.10
CA GLU A 31 -5.52 -25.35 25.99
C GLU A 31 -4.31 -26.27 25.82
N ARG A 32 -3.88 -26.89 26.92
CA ARG A 32 -2.98 -28.05 26.89
C ARG A 32 -3.75 -29.26 27.42
N PRO A 33 -4.06 -30.28 26.61
CA PRO A 33 -4.04 -31.63 27.09
C PRO A 33 -2.60 -32.12 27.07
N ALA A 34 -2.15 -32.68 28.20
CA ALA A 34 -0.87 -33.35 28.30
C ALA A 34 -0.90 -34.62 27.45
N HIS A 35 -0.14 -34.65 26.35
CA HIS A 35 0.27 -35.91 25.72
C HIS A 35 1.73 -35.82 25.28
N SER A 36 2.55 -36.64 25.93
CA SER A 36 3.95 -36.91 25.59
C SER A 36 3.99 -37.73 24.30
N GLY A 37 4.42 -37.11 23.20
CA GLY A 37 4.64 -37.79 21.92
C GLY A 37 5.59 -36.95 21.05
N ARG A 38 6.58 -37.62 20.44
CA ARG A 38 7.69 -37.05 19.65
C ARG A 38 7.26 -35.87 18.77
N LEU A 39 7.97 -34.74 18.86
CA LEU A 39 7.82 -33.62 17.94
C LEU A 39 8.35 -34.02 16.55
N GLY A 40 7.45 -34.40 15.65
CA GLY A 40 7.69 -34.24 14.21
C GLY A 40 7.67 -32.75 13.82
N PRO A 41 8.05 -32.39 12.58
CA PRO A 41 7.99 -31.01 12.11
C PRO A 41 6.57 -30.48 12.30
N ARG A 42 6.44 -29.35 13.00
CA ARG A 42 5.15 -28.71 13.25
C ARG A 42 4.53 -28.37 11.89
N PRO A 43 3.27 -28.75 11.61
CA PRO A 43 2.61 -28.26 10.42
C PRO A 43 2.60 -26.74 10.50
N ALA A 44 3.13 -26.07 9.47
CA ALA A 44 3.03 -24.64 9.33
C ALA A 44 1.57 -24.26 9.64
N THR A 45 1.40 -23.33 10.58
CA THR A 45 0.08 -22.92 11.05
C THR A 45 -0.78 -22.65 9.82
N ARG A 46 -2.03 -23.15 9.77
CA ARG A 46 -2.94 -23.10 8.60
C ARG A 46 -3.03 -21.72 7.91
N ALA A 47 -2.60 -20.67 8.60
CA ALA A 47 -2.48 -19.31 8.09
C ALA A 47 -1.22 -19.01 7.24
N HIS A 48 -0.06 -19.64 7.50
CA HIS A 48 1.12 -19.53 6.64
C HIS A 48 0.85 -20.13 5.24
N ALA A 49 0.02 -21.18 5.19
CA ALA A 49 -0.46 -21.78 3.96
C ALA A 49 -1.35 -20.87 3.10
N LEU A 50 -1.77 -19.70 3.62
CA LEU A 50 -2.53 -18.72 2.84
C LEU A 50 -1.66 -18.06 1.76
N PHE A 51 -0.40 -17.81 2.11
CA PHE A 51 0.54 -17.01 1.32
C PHE A 51 1.74 -17.83 0.84
N VAL A 52 2.05 -18.96 1.47
CA VAL A 52 3.20 -19.81 1.13
C VAL A 52 2.84 -21.30 1.21
N GLY A 53 2.97 -22.01 0.10
CA GLY A 53 2.67 -23.45 0.04
C GLY A 53 3.06 -24.10 -1.29
N PRO A 54 3.21 -25.44 -1.32
CA PRO A 54 3.62 -26.19 -2.51
C PRO A 54 2.51 -26.35 -3.58
N HIS A 55 1.33 -25.77 -3.35
CA HIS A 55 0.13 -25.87 -4.20
C HIS A 55 -0.40 -24.46 -4.50
N THR A 56 -1.44 -24.35 -5.35
CA THR A 56 -2.09 -23.06 -5.67
C THR A 56 -2.40 -22.29 -4.40
N LEU A 57 -1.75 -21.14 -4.23
CA LEU A 57 -1.94 -20.29 -3.07
C LEU A 57 -3.38 -19.78 -3.06
N PRO A 58 -4.14 -19.91 -1.94
CA PRO A 58 -5.51 -19.45 -1.88
C PRO A 58 -5.60 -17.91 -1.91
N CYS A 59 -4.55 -17.23 -1.45
CA CYS A 59 -4.46 -15.76 -1.45
C CYS A 59 -3.04 -15.34 -1.85
N PRO A 60 -2.66 -15.45 -3.14
CA PRO A 60 -1.38 -14.93 -3.63
C PRO A 60 -1.27 -13.44 -3.28
N PRO A 61 -0.16 -12.94 -2.71
CA PRO A 61 -0.02 -11.55 -2.30
C PRO A 61 0.56 -10.64 -3.40
N TYR A 62 0.32 -10.95 -4.67
CA TYR A 62 0.86 -10.21 -5.83
C TYR A 62 -0.27 -9.60 -6.65
N GLU A 63 -0.14 -8.33 -7.05
CA GLU A 63 -1.16 -7.61 -7.82
C GLU A 63 -1.47 -8.27 -9.17
N SER A 64 -0.43 -8.68 -9.90
CA SER A 64 -0.54 -9.31 -11.22
C SER A 64 -1.51 -10.50 -11.26
N VAL A 65 -1.61 -11.25 -10.16
CA VAL A 65 -2.54 -12.39 -10.01
C VAL A 65 -4.02 -11.96 -10.02
N TYR A 66 -4.33 -10.73 -9.59
CA TYR A 66 -5.70 -10.22 -9.51
C TYR A 66 -6.10 -9.35 -10.69
N GLN A 67 -5.13 -8.65 -11.28
CA GLN A 67 -5.38 -7.72 -12.39
C GLN A 67 -5.22 -8.39 -13.76
N GLU A 68 -4.40 -9.45 -13.87
CA GLU A 68 -4.15 -10.08 -15.16
C GLU A 68 -4.96 -11.37 -15.36
N PRO A 69 -5.53 -11.60 -16.57
CA PRO A 69 -6.21 -12.84 -16.90
C PRO A 69 -5.28 -14.06 -16.88
N SER A 70 -3.98 -13.84 -17.10
CA SER A 70 -2.94 -14.86 -17.29
C SER A 70 -2.45 -15.51 -16.01
N TRP A 71 -2.76 -14.96 -14.81
CA TRP A 71 -2.17 -15.41 -13.54
C TRP A 71 -0.63 -15.52 -13.61
N SER A 72 0.01 -14.64 -14.39
CA SER A 72 1.47 -14.58 -14.55
C SER A 72 2.04 -13.64 -13.50
N VAL A 73 3.06 -14.09 -12.78
CA VAL A 73 3.66 -13.37 -11.65
C VAL A 73 4.72 -12.33 -12.11
N MET A 74 4.94 -12.17 -13.42
CA MET A 74 5.84 -11.16 -14.01
C MET A 74 5.15 -10.53 -15.22
N GLY A 75 4.00 -9.93 -14.97
CA GLY A 75 3.12 -9.43 -16.01
C GLY A 75 3.32 -7.95 -16.33
N GLU A 76 2.45 -7.42 -17.18
CA GLU A 76 2.39 -6.01 -17.54
C GLU A 76 2.17 -5.14 -16.29
N THR A 77 1.32 -5.59 -15.35
CA THR A 77 1.05 -4.85 -14.10
C THR A 77 2.30 -4.74 -13.22
N THR A 78 3.11 -5.79 -13.11
CA THR A 78 4.37 -5.76 -12.34
C THR A 78 5.35 -4.73 -12.91
N LEU A 79 5.37 -4.56 -14.24
CA LEU A 79 6.19 -3.55 -14.90
C LEU A 79 5.64 -2.14 -14.70
N GLU A 80 4.32 -1.95 -14.75
CA GLU A 80 3.68 -0.67 -14.44
C GLU A 80 3.98 -0.20 -13.01
N VAL A 81 3.87 -1.10 -12.03
CA VAL A 81 4.23 -0.82 -10.63
C VAL A 81 5.69 -0.40 -10.52
N ARG A 82 6.59 -1.12 -11.20
CA ARG A 82 8.01 -0.75 -11.24
C ARG A 82 8.23 0.64 -11.83
N HIS A 83 7.52 0.98 -12.92
CA HIS A 83 7.60 2.31 -13.51
C HIS A 83 7.06 3.40 -12.60
N ALA A 84 6.03 3.12 -11.78
CA ALA A 84 5.55 4.04 -10.76
C ALA A 84 6.65 4.34 -9.72
N TYR A 85 7.41 3.33 -9.30
CA TYR A 85 8.54 3.51 -8.39
C TYR A 85 9.63 4.38 -9.02
N GLU A 86 10.04 4.05 -10.25
CA GLU A 86 11.08 4.79 -10.97
C GLU A 86 10.67 6.25 -11.25
N ALA A 87 9.41 6.50 -11.60
CA ALA A 87 8.86 7.84 -11.83
C ALA A 87 8.89 8.70 -10.55
N ALA A 88 8.71 8.08 -9.38
CA ALA A 88 8.81 8.73 -8.08
C ALA A 88 10.26 8.79 -7.54
N GLY A 89 11.25 8.32 -8.31
CA GLY A 89 12.67 8.35 -7.92
C GLY A 89 13.10 7.23 -6.97
N PHE A 90 12.30 6.17 -6.86
CA PHE A 90 12.56 5.01 -6.05
C PHE A 90 13.03 3.82 -6.89
N THR A 91 13.90 3.00 -6.32
CA THR A 91 14.39 1.77 -6.93
C THR A 91 14.24 0.61 -5.95
N LEU A 92 13.81 -0.55 -6.43
CA LEU A 92 13.83 -1.76 -5.60
C LEU A 92 15.23 -2.35 -5.58
N GLU A 93 15.69 -2.72 -4.38
CA GLU A 93 16.89 -3.55 -4.26
C GLU A 93 16.59 -4.93 -4.88
N THR A 94 17.51 -5.49 -5.66
CA THR A 94 17.28 -6.74 -6.40
C THR A 94 17.45 -8.00 -5.56
N ASP A 95 17.84 -7.87 -4.29
CA ASP A 95 18.20 -8.95 -3.36
C ASP A 95 17.10 -9.32 -2.36
N ILE A 96 16.01 -8.56 -2.29
CA ILE A 96 14.87 -8.79 -1.37
C ILE A 96 14.04 -10.04 -1.69
N GLY A 97 14.19 -10.63 -2.88
CA GLY A 97 13.50 -11.86 -3.27
C GLY A 97 11.98 -11.74 -3.48
N GLU A 98 11.41 -10.56 -3.24
CA GLU A 98 10.00 -10.23 -3.51
C GLU A 98 9.88 -9.39 -4.78
N LEU A 99 8.74 -9.52 -5.45
CA LEU A 99 8.45 -8.80 -6.68
C LEU A 99 7.88 -7.40 -6.41
N PRO A 100 8.03 -6.46 -7.36
CA PRO A 100 7.54 -5.09 -7.20
C PRO A 100 6.07 -4.97 -6.82
N ASP A 101 5.26 -5.92 -7.26
CA ASP A 101 3.81 -5.99 -7.11
C ASP A 101 3.36 -6.79 -5.89
N HIS A 102 4.28 -7.13 -4.98
CA HIS A 102 3.94 -7.75 -3.71
C HIS A 102 3.26 -6.72 -2.79
N VAL A 103 2.16 -7.09 -2.12
CA VAL A 103 1.36 -6.17 -1.28
C VAL A 103 2.17 -5.42 -0.22
N ALA A 104 3.18 -6.06 0.37
CA ALA A 104 4.04 -5.42 1.35
C ALA A 104 4.94 -4.34 0.72
N VAL A 105 5.42 -4.58 -0.50
CA VAL A 105 6.26 -3.63 -1.26
C VAL A 105 5.43 -2.42 -1.67
N GLU A 106 4.21 -2.64 -2.18
CA GLU A 106 3.30 -1.55 -2.55
C GLU A 106 2.87 -0.70 -1.34
N LEU A 107 2.61 -1.32 -0.19
CA LEU A 107 2.30 -0.61 1.05
C LEU A 107 3.48 0.22 1.56
N GLU A 108 4.70 -0.31 1.44
CA GLU A 108 5.93 0.43 1.77
C GLU A 108 6.13 1.62 0.83
N PHE A 109 5.93 1.43 -0.47
CA PHE A 109 6.00 2.52 -1.43
C PHE A 109 5.02 3.64 -1.10
N LEU A 110 3.75 3.30 -0.79
CA LEU A 110 2.77 4.29 -0.35
C LEU A 110 3.25 5.05 0.91
N ALA A 111 3.80 4.34 1.90
CA ALA A 111 4.34 4.97 3.09
C ALA A 111 5.50 5.94 2.79
N ARG A 112 6.38 5.59 1.83
CA ARG A 112 7.47 6.46 1.38
C ARG A 112 6.96 7.72 0.67
N LEU A 113 5.94 7.60 -0.19
CA LEU A 113 5.32 8.77 -0.82
C LEU A 113 4.77 9.73 0.24
N SER A 114 4.05 9.22 1.25
CA SER A 114 3.47 10.06 2.31
C SER A 114 4.51 10.70 3.22
N GLU A 115 5.64 10.04 3.44
CA GLU A 115 6.76 10.63 4.16
C GLU A 115 7.39 11.80 3.37
N GLU A 116 7.62 11.62 2.07
CA GLU A 116 8.17 12.68 1.22
C GLU A 116 7.19 13.84 1.02
N GLU A 117 5.87 13.57 0.93
CA GLU A 117 4.82 14.58 0.94
C GLU A 117 4.85 15.41 2.24
N ALA A 118 4.87 14.73 3.39
CA ALA A 118 4.90 15.40 4.69
C ALA A 118 6.16 16.26 4.88
N VAL A 119 7.31 15.80 4.40
CA VAL A 119 8.56 16.58 4.41
C VAL A 119 8.42 17.82 3.53
N ALA A 120 7.86 17.69 2.32
CA ALA A 120 7.66 18.82 1.41
C ALA A 120 6.73 19.89 2.02
N TRP A 121 5.64 19.49 2.67
CA TRP A 121 4.78 20.41 3.42
C TRP A 121 5.49 21.08 4.59
N THR A 122 6.36 20.36 5.30
CA THR A 122 7.09 20.90 6.47
C THR A 122 8.08 22.00 6.09
N VAL A 123 8.61 21.96 4.86
CA VAL A 123 9.57 22.96 4.34
C VAL A 123 8.90 23.99 3.42
N ASP A 124 7.57 24.06 3.40
CA ASP A 124 6.76 24.95 2.57
C ASP A 124 7.04 24.82 1.05
N ASP A 125 7.48 23.64 0.58
CA ASP A 125 7.64 23.34 -0.85
C ASP A 125 6.34 22.78 -1.43
N GLU A 126 5.36 23.66 -1.63
CA GLU A 126 4.01 23.31 -2.10
C GLU A 126 4.04 22.59 -3.45
N ALA A 127 4.89 23.04 -4.39
CA ALA A 127 4.99 22.43 -5.71
C ALA A 127 5.42 20.96 -5.62
N LYS A 128 6.38 20.65 -4.75
CA LYS A 128 6.83 19.28 -4.53
C LYS A 128 5.82 18.46 -3.74
N ALA A 129 5.15 19.05 -2.75
CA ALA A 129 4.10 18.37 -2.01
C ALA A 129 2.94 17.95 -2.92
N LEU A 130 2.53 18.82 -3.84
CA LEU A 130 1.53 18.50 -4.86
C LEU A 130 1.97 17.37 -5.79
N GLN A 131 3.24 17.35 -6.20
CA GLN A 131 3.79 16.25 -7.01
C GLN A 131 3.71 14.90 -6.27
N TRP A 132 4.07 14.88 -4.98
CA TRP A 132 3.95 13.64 -4.19
C TRP A 132 2.50 13.20 -4.02
N LEU A 133 1.60 14.13 -3.74
CA LEU A 133 0.17 13.85 -3.64
C LEU A 133 -0.41 13.29 -4.95
N GLU A 134 0.06 13.77 -6.11
CA GLU A 134 -0.31 13.23 -7.42
C GLU A 134 0.20 11.79 -7.62
N HIS A 135 1.44 11.50 -7.20
CA HIS A 135 1.97 10.13 -7.20
C HIS A 135 1.17 9.20 -6.30
N GLU A 136 0.82 9.63 -5.08
CA GLU A 136 -0.04 8.85 -4.17
C GLU A 136 -1.40 8.56 -4.79
N HIS A 137 -2.04 9.60 -5.35
CA HIS A 137 -3.35 9.47 -5.97
C HIS A 137 -3.32 8.49 -7.13
N ALA A 138 -2.35 8.62 -8.04
CA ALA A 138 -2.20 7.71 -9.17
C ALA A 138 -1.96 6.27 -8.71
N PHE A 139 -1.11 6.07 -7.70
CA PHE A 139 -0.80 4.74 -7.19
C PHE A 139 -2.00 4.09 -6.49
N LEU A 140 -2.74 4.83 -5.66
CA LEU A 140 -3.95 4.35 -4.99
C LEU A 140 -5.09 4.08 -5.96
N GLU A 141 -5.23 4.85 -7.04
CA GLU A 141 -6.28 4.64 -8.04
C GLU A 141 -5.99 3.45 -8.97
N ARG A 142 -4.74 3.28 -9.41
CA ARG A 142 -4.37 2.29 -10.44
C ARG A 142 -3.87 0.97 -9.87
N HIS A 143 -3.19 1.02 -8.73
CA HIS A 143 -2.51 -0.14 -8.14
C HIS A 143 -3.18 -0.56 -6.83
N LEU A 144 -2.54 -0.29 -5.69
CA LEU A 144 -2.92 -0.81 -4.38
C LEU A 144 -4.42 -0.70 -4.05
N GLY A 145 -5.09 0.40 -4.40
CA GLY A 145 -6.53 0.57 -4.14
C GLY A 145 -7.46 -0.15 -5.12
N ALA A 146 -6.96 -0.65 -6.25
CA ALA A 146 -7.72 -1.41 -7.24
C ALA A 146 -7.84 -2.90 -6.89
N TRP A 147 -6.77 -3.50 -6.34
CA TRP A 147 -6.71 -4.96 -6.14
C TRP A 147 -6.75 -5.41 -4.66
N LEU A 148 -6.26 -4.58 -3.72
CA LEU A 148 -6.23 -4.94 -2.29
C LEU A 148 -7.60 -5.30 -1.70
N PRO A 149 -8.73 -4.65 -2.06
CA PRO A 149 -10.05 -5.07 -1.60
C PRO A 149 -10.38 -6.53 -1.97
N THR A 150 -9.93 -6.99 -3.14
CA THR A 150 -10.12 -8.38 -3.59
C THR A 150 -9.25 -9.34 -2.80
N LEU A 151 -7.97 -9.01 -2.57
CA LEU A 151 -7.06 -9.81 -1.73
C LEU A 151 -7.64 -9.97 -0.32
N THR A 152 -8.02 -8.86 0.32
CA THR A 152 -8.50 -8.84 1.72
C THR A 152 -9.83 -9.58 1.89
N ALA A 153 -10.72 -9.51 0.89
CA ALA A 153 -11.93 -10.32 0.84
C ALA A 153 -11.61 -11.83 0.76
N ARG A 154 -10.67 -12.23 -0.11
CA ARG A 154 -10.22 -13.63 -0.22
C ARG A 154 -9.60 -14.13 1.08
N VAL A 155 -8.70 -13.36 1.70
CA VAL A 155 -8.07 -13.71 2.98
C VAL A 155 -9.14 -13.93 4.05
N THR A 156 -10.11 -13.02 4.15
CA THR A 156 -11.19 -13.10 5.13
C THR A 156 -12.05 -14.35 4.96
N ALA A 157 -12.31 -14.76 3.71
CA ALA A 157 -13.06 -15.96 3.38
C ALA A 157 -12.25 -17.25 3.60
N ALA A 158 -10.96 -17.24 3.26
CA ALA A 158 -10.11 -18.44 3.26
C ALA A 158 -9.59 -18.83 4.66
N THR A 159 -9.52 -17.89 5.61
CA THR A 159 -8.97 -18.15 6.95
C THR A 159 -10.04 -18.20 8.03
N ILE A 160 -9.82 -19.05 9.04
CA ILE A 160 -10.56 -19.04 10.31
C ILE A 160 -9.83 -18.24 11.40
N SER A 161 -8.59 -17.80 11.14
CA SER A 161 -7.79 -17.07 12.12
C SER A 161 -8.36 -15.66 12.34
N PRO A 162 -8.78 -15.31 13.58
CA PRO A 162 -9.26 -13.96 13.88
C PRO A 162 -8.21 -12.90 13.58
N PHE A 163 -6.92 -13.20 13.80
CA PHE A 163 -5.82 -12.29 13.53
C PHE A 163 -5.75 -11.87 12.05
N TYR A 164 -5.71 -12.84 11.12
CA TYR A 164 -5.61 -12.52 9.69
C TYR A 164 -6.89 -11.89 9.14
N ARG A 165 -8.07 -12.22 9.69
CA ARG A 165 -9.31 -11.51 9.35
C ARG A 165 -9.26 -10.05 9.79
N SER A 166 -8.81 -9.78 11.01
CA SER A 166 -8.66 -8.41 11.50
C SER A 166 -7.62 -7.64 10.69
N LEU A 167 -6.47 -8.26 10.40
CA LEU A 167 -5.42 -7.65 9.59
C LEU A 167 -5.93 -7.28 8.18
N ALA A 168 -6.61 -8.20 7.50
CA ALA A 168 -7.18 -7.95 6.18
C ALA A 168 -8.20 -6.80 6.20
N ARG A 169 -9.09 -6.77 7.18
CA ARG A 169 -10.08 -5.69 7.35
C ARG A 169 -9.43 -4.34 7.65
N THR A 170 -8.40 -4.33 8.50
CA THR A 170 -7.66 -3.10 8.82
C THR A 170 -6.94 -2.57 7.59
N ALA A 171 -6.24 -3.42 6.83
CA ALA A 171 -5.56 -3.02 5.60
C ALA A 171 -6.53 -2.46 4.56
N GLN A 172 -7.67 -3.13 4.37
CA GLN A 172 -8.72 -2.65 3.46
C GLN A 172 -9.28 -1.28 3.89
N ALA A 173 -9.60 -1.12 5.18
CA ALA A 173 -10.12 0.14 5.71
C ALA A 173 -9.10 1.27 5.58
N PHE A 174 -7.83 0.99 5.88
CA PHE A 174 -6.74 1.94 5.72
C PHE A 174 -6.60 2.44 4.27
N VAL A 175 -6.47 1.54 3.31
CA VAL A 175 -6.29 1.93 1.90
C VAL A 175 -7.54 2.62 1.34
N THR A 176 -8.74 2.19 1.73
CA THR A 176 -9.99 2.88 1.35
C THR A 176 -10.02 4.30 1.89
N HIS A 177 -9.60 4.49 3.14
CA HIS A 177 -9.55 5.81 3.77
C HIS A 177 -8.49 6.70 3.11
N ALA A 178 -7.26 6.20 2.95
CA ALA A 178 -6.16 6.92 2.30
C ALA A 178 -6.55 7.37 0.89
N ARG A 179 -7.08 6.46 0.06
CA ARG A 179 -7.59 6.78 -1.28
C ARG A 179 -8.64 7.89 -1.24
N GLY A 180 -9.59 7.80 -0.32
CA GLY A 180 -10.63 8.83 -0.15
C GLY A 180 -10.07 10.20 0.24
N GLN A 181 -9.10 10.25 1.17
CA GLN A 181 -8.46 11.48 1.61
C GLN A 181 -7.64 12.12 0.49
N VAL A 182 -6.75 11.34 -0.14
CA VAL A 182 -5.89 11.81 -1.23
C VAL A 182 -6.72 12.32 -2.41
N THR A 183 -7.77 11.58 -2.81
CA THR A 183 -8.71 12.02 -3.85
C THR A 183 -9.39 13.34 -3.50
N ALA A 184 -9.83 13.50 -2.25
CA ALA A 184 -10.46 14.73 -1.79
C ALA A 184 -9.49 15.92 -1.81
N LEU A 185 -8.24 15.71 -1.38
CA LEU A 185 -7.19 16.72 -1.40
C LEU A 185 -6.85 17.17 -2.83
N VAL A 186 -6.57 16.22 -3.73
CA VAL A 186 -6.27 16.53 -5.15
C VAL A 186 -7.41 17.33 -5.78
N ARG A 187 -8.67 16.95 -5.53
CA ARG A 187 -9.85 17.67 -6.03
C ARG A 187 -9.96 19.08 -5.46
N ALA A 188 -9.75 19.24 -4.16
CA ALA A 188 -9.83 20.54 -3.49
C ALA A 188 -8.75 21.50 -4.01
N LEU A 189 -7.52 21.01 -4.15
CA LEU A 189 -6.37 21.80 -4.61
C LEU A 189 -6.50 22.16 -6.09
N SER A 190 -6.98 21.23 -6.93
CA SER A 190 -7.31 21.51 -8.33
C SER A 190 -8.40 22.58 -8.47
N ALA A 191 -9.46 22.51 -7.65
CA ALA A 191 -10.52 23.50 -7.64
C ALA A 191 -10.04 24.88 -7.18
N ALA A 192 -9.19 24.94 -6.16
CA ALA A 192 -8.57 26.18 -5.68
C ALA A 192 -7.68 26.83 -6.77
N ALA A 193 -6.89 26.02 -7.49
CA ALA A 193 -6.07 26.50 -8.61
C ALA A 193 -6.91 27.10 -9.75
N MET A 194 -8.08 26.53 -10.07
CA MET A 194 -8.99 27.07 -11.09
C MET A 194 -9.60 28.42 -10.69
N VAL A 195 -9.88 28.64 -9.40
CA VAL A 195 -10.43 29.90 -8.89
C VAL A 195 -9.39 31.03 -8.88
N CYS A 196 -8.12 30.70 -8.65
CA CYS A 196 -7.03 31.68 -8.58
C CYS A 196 -6.39 32.01 -9.95
N ALA A 197 -6.81 31.36 -11.04
CA ALA A 197 -6.28 31.64 -12.37
C ALA A 197 -6.66 33.07 -12.85
N PRO A 198 -5.68 33.95 -13.13
CA PRO A 198 -5.98 35.32 -13.57
C PRO A 198 -6.42 35.31 -15.05
N GLY A 199 -7.72 35.34 -15.33
CA GLY A 199 -8.19 35.26 -16.71
C GLY A 199 -9.69 35.29 -16.99
N HIS A 200 -10.50 36.09 -16.29
CA HIS A 200 -11.77 36.54 -16.87
C HIS A 200 -11.71 38.04 -17.14
N SER A 201 -11.21 38.37 -18.33
CA SER A 201 -11.37 39.68 -18.97
C SER A 201 -12.85 40.01 -19.09
N LEU A 202 -13.27 41.06 -18.39
CA LEU A 202 -14.59 41.68 -18.58
C LEU A 202 -14.75 42.05 -20.06
N PRO A 203 -15.86 41.72 -20.74
CA PRO A 203 -16.09 42.22 -22.09
C PRO A 203 -16.19 43.76 -22.06
N PRO A 204 -15.69 44.46 -23.09
CA PRO A 204 -15.73 45.92 -23.13
C PRO A 204 -17.18 46.39 -23.12
N ARG A 205 -17.52 47.27 -22.16
CA ARG A 205 -18.80 47.98 -22.18
C ARG A 205 -18.81 48.88 -23.41
N HIS A 206 -19.62 48.52 -24.40
CA HIS A 206 -19.98 49.44 -25.48
C HIS A 206 -20.72 50.62 -24.86
N SER A 207 -20.04 51.77 -24.80
CA SER A 207 -20.67 53.07 -24.62
C SER A 207 -21.46 53.39 -25.88
N GLN A 208 -22.79 53.28 -25.82
CA GLN A 208 -23.64 53.92 -26.81
C GLN A 208 -23.62 55.44 -26.55
N GLY A 209 -23.30 56.19 -27.60
CA GLY A 209 -23.49 57.64 -27.66
C GLY A 209 -24.91 58.02 -28.05
#